data_AF-A0A379QKK6-F1
#
_entry.id   AF-A0A379QKK6-F1
#
_cell.length_a   1.000
_cell.length_b   1.000
_cell.length_c   1.000
_cell.angle_alpha   90.00
_cell.angle_beta   90.00
_cell.angle_gamma   90.00
#
_symmetry.space_group_name_H-M   'P 1'
#
loop_
_entity.id
_entity.type
_entity.pdbx_description
1 polymer ?
#
loop_
_entity_poly.entity_id
_entity_poly.type
_entity_poly.pdbx_seq_one_letter_code
_entity_poly.pdbx_strand_id
1 'polypeptide(L)'
;MNNFIAYVVSILRKGLPRIRHGKSEWIANHTGYLRFQAEVREDESGHFQAVVNKRTGWMNPRYERAVDCGTFPSFHHAMDVAYRQALELAHLRYAWELVR
;
A
#
# COMPACT_ATOMS: atom_id res chain seq x y z
N MET A 1 33.36 -8.02 -19.10
CA MET A 1 33.06 -7.17 -17.92
C MET A 1 31.59 -7.25 -17.46
N ASN A 2 30.81 -8.28 -17.86
CA ASN A 2 29.39 -8.40 -17.47
C ASN A 2 29.15 -9.33 -16.27
N ASN A 3 30.06 -10.27 -16.01
CA ASN A 3 29.90 -11.26 -14.94
C ASN A 3 30.08 -10.67 -13.53
N PHE A 4 30.91 -9.64 -13.38
CA PHE A 4 31.14 -9.00 -12.09
C PHE A 4 29.91 -8.23 -11.60
N ILE A 5 29.26 -7.48 -12.51
CA ILE A 5 28.01 -6.77 -12.21
C ILE A 5 26.89 -7.77 -11.85
N ALA A 6 26.76 -8.87 -12.59
CA ALA A 6 25.77 -9.91 -12.30
C ALA A 6 26.00 -10.57 -10.93
N TYR A 7 27.27 -10.83 -10.57
CA TYR A 7 27.66 -11.41 -9.30
C TYR A 7 27.36 -10.46 -8.12
N VAL A 8 27.74 -9.18 -8.24
CA VAL A 8 27.48 -8.16 -7.21
C VAL A 8 25.97 -7.94 -7.02
N VAL A 9 25.18 -7.90 -8.10
CA VAL A 9 23.71 -7.82 -8.03
C VAL A 9 23.11 -9.05 -7.33
N SER A 10 23.67 -10.24 -7.56
CA SER A 10 23.19 -11.47 -6.91
C SER A 10 23.45 -11.48 -5.39
N ILE A 11 24.58 -10.93 -4.95
CA ILE A 11 24.94 -10.82 -3.53
C ILE A 11 24.09 -9.74 -2.86
N LEU A 12 23.91 -8.58 -3.50
CA LEU A 12 23.03 -7.52 -3.00
C LEU A 12 21.58 -8.01 -2.85
N ARG A 13 21.09 -8.84 -3.78
CA ARG A 13 19.76 -9.47 -3.69
C ARG A 13 19.64 -10.50 -2.56
N LYS A 14 20.75 -11.12 -2.14
CA LYS A 14 20.79 -12.09 -1.03
C LYS A 14 21.00 -11.43 0.34
N GLY A 15 21.68 -10.28 0.39
CA GLY A 15 22.06 -9.60 1.62
C GLY A 15 21.04 -8.58 2.15
N LEU A 16 20.16 -8.07 1.29
CA LEU A 16 19.05 -7.22 1.72
C LEU A 16 17.82 -8.11 1.94
N PRO A 17 17.29 -8.26 3.17
CA PRO A 17 15.98 -8.85 3.36
C PRO A 17 15.06 -8.00 2.51
N ARG A 18 14.48 -8.63 1.49
CA ARG A 18 13.73 -7.96 0.45
C ARG A 18 12.36 -7.67 1.02
N ILE A 19 12.27 -6.84 2.08
CA ILE A 19 11.04 -6.36 2.67
C ILE A 19 10.29 -5.68 1.52
N ARG A 20 9.35 -6.41 0.89
CA ARG A 20 8.57 -5.84 -0.20
C ARG A 20 7.50 -4.97 0.45
N HIS A 21 7.92 -3.76 0.74
CA HIS A 21 7.03 -2.69 1.13
C HIS A 21 6.63 -1.91 -0.11
N GLY A 22 5.33 -1.77 -0.33
CA GLY A 22 4.78 -1.03 -1.44
C GLY A 22 3.75 -0.04 -0.97
N LYS A 23 3.78 1.17 -1.51
CA LYS A 23 2.71 2.15 -1.33
C LYS A 23 2.31 2.72 -2.68
N SER A 24 1.01 2.89 -2.89
CA SER A 24 0.51 3.69 -4.00
C SER A 24 0.69 5.19 -3.72
N GLU A 25 0.40 6.01 -4.72
CA GLU A 25 0.12 7.43 -4.49
C GLU A 25 -1.13 7.63 -3.62
N TRP A 26 -1.28 8.84 -3.07
CA TRP A 26 -2.48 9.25 -2.33
C TRP A 26 -3.59 9.63 -3.31
N ILE A 27 -4.69 8.89 -3.26
CA ILE A 27 -5.89 9.11 -4.08
C ILE A 27 -6.81 10.05 -3.29
N ALA A 28 -7.01 11.26 -3.78
CA ALA A 28 -7.95 12.20 -3.16
C ALA A 28 -9.39 11.81 -3.47
N ASN A 29 -10.27 11.94 -2.49
CA ASN A 29 -11.70 11.82 -2.72
C ASN A 29 -12.25 13.06 -3.45
N HIS A 30 -13.52 13.01 -3.86
CA HIS A 30 -14.18 14.13 -4.56
C HIS A 30 -14.12 15.48 -3.82
N THR A 31 -14.06 15.50 -2.49
CA THR A 31 -13.99 16.74 -1.71
C THR A 31 -12.56 17.26 -1.51
N GLY A 32 -11.54 16.45 -1.82
CA GLY A 32 -10.13 16.74 -1.56
C GLY A 32 -9.72 16.72 -0.08
N TYR A 33 -10.67 16.52 0.84
CA TYR A 33 -10.44 16.52 2.28
C TYR A 33 -9.92 15.17 2.78
N LEU A 34 -10.35 14.08 2.14
CA LEU A 34 -9.88 12.73 2.42
C LEU A 34 -8.93 12.29 1.32
N ARG A 35 -7.89 11.56 1.71
CA ARG A 35 -7.02 10.86 0.78
C ARG A 35 -6.83 9.43 1.23
N PHE A 36 -6.77 8.50 0.29
CA PHE A 36 -6.58 7.08 0.54
C PHE A 36 -5.31 6.60 -0.13
N GLN A 37 -4.61 5.64 0.47
CA GLN A 37 -3.38 5.06 -0.07
C GLN A 37 -3.39 3.57 0.18
N ALA A 38 -3.18 2.79 -0.88
CA ALA A 38 -2.91 1.38 -0.76
C ALA A 38 -1.49 1.18 -0.21
N GLU A 39 -1.37 0.34 0.80
CA GLU A 39 -0.09 -0.07 1.37
C GLU A 39 -0.06 -1.59 1.47
N VAL A 40 1.05 -2.17 1.03
CA VAL A 40 1.32 -3.60 1.15
C VAL A 40 2.60 -3.79 1.94
N ARG A 41 2.52 -4.62 2.98
CA ARG A 41 3.67 -5.02 3.80
C ARG A 41 3.83 -6.52 3.75
N GLU A 42 5.06 -6.97 3.59
CA GLU A 42 5.39 -8.39 3.75
C GLU A 42 5.47 -8.72 5.24
N ASP A 43 4.86 -9.83 5.65
CA ASP A 43 4.92 -10.36 7.00
C ASP A 43 6.07 -11.37 7.18
N GLU A 44 6.29 -11.80 8.41
CA GLU A 44 7.35 -12.76 8.76
C GLU A 44 7.14 -14.15 8.13
N SER A 45 5.92 -14.45 7.71
CA SER A 45 5.54 -15.71 7.05
C SER A 45 5.70 -15.66 5.52
N GLY A 46 6.11 -14.52 4.96
CA GLY A 46 6.26 -14.29 3.52
C GLY A 46 4.94 -14.00 2.80
N HIS A 47 3.85 -13.79 3.52
CA HIS A 47 2.59 -13.27 2.96
C HIS A 47 2.60 -11.74 2.93
N PHE A 48 1.73 -11.17 2.10
CA PHE A 48 1.61 -9.74 1.90
C PHE A 48 0.31 -9.24 2.52
N GLN A 49 0.42 -8.52 3.63
CA GLN A 49 -0.70 -7.82 4.23
C GLN A 49 -1.03 -6.57 3.40
N ALA A 50 -2.27 -6.49 2.95
CA ALA A 50 -2.80 -5.39 2.16
C ALA A 50 -3.69 -4.52 3.06
N VAL A 51 -3.38 -3.22 3.14
CA VAL A 51 -4.17 -2.26 3.91
C VAL A 51 -4.42 -1.00 3.10
N VAL A 52 -5.52 -0.32 3.40
CA VAL A 52 -5.78 1.03 2.90
C VAL A 52 -5.62 2.00 4.06
N ASN A 53 -4.72 2.96 3.90
CA ASN A 53 -4.58 4.08 4.82
C ASN A 53 -5.46 5.24 4.37
N LYS A 54 -5.94 5.99 5.34
CA LYS A 54 -6.67 7.24 5.17
C LYS A 54 -5.87 8.37 5.78
N ARG A 55 -5.78 9.47 5.05
CA ARG A 55 -5.25 10.74 5.50
C ARG A 55 -6.38 11.76 5.56
N THR A 56 -6.51 12.44 6.70
CA THR A 56 -7.46 13.54 6.89
C THR A 56 -6.74 14.82 7.29
N GLY A 57 -7.28 15.97 6.88
CA GLY A 57 -6.74 17.28 7.25
C GLY A 57 -5.58 17.75 6.37
N TRP A 58 -5.47 19.08 6.25
CA TRP A 58 -4.47 19.74 5.41
C TRP A 58 -3.23 20.15 6.22
N MET A 59 -3.42 20.97 7.26
CA MET A 59 -2.34 21.56 8.05
C MET A 59 -1.76 20.60 9.11
N ASN A 60 -2.61 19.74 9.69
CA ASN A 60 -2.23 18.70 10.65
C ASN A 60 -2.77 17.36 10.17
N PRO A 61 -2.09 16.69 9.22
CA PRO A 61 -2.60 15.47 8.62
C PRO A 61 -2.64 14.34 9.66
N ARG A 62 -3.82 13.75 9.86
CA ARG A 62 -3.98 12.53 10.64
C ARG A 62 -3.98 11.33 9.71
N TYR A 63 -3.22 10.32 10.09
CA TYR A 63 -3.10 9.07 9.34
C TYR A 63 -3.74 7.96 10.15
N GLU A 64 -4.69 7.26 9.54
CA GLU A 64 -5.45 6.18 10.15
C GLU A 64 -5.52 5.02 9.18
N ARG A 65 -5.57 3.79 9.69
CA ARG A 65 -5.90 2.63 8.85
C ARG A 65 -7.40 2.67 8.57
N ALA A 66 -7.77 2.70 7.29
CA ALA A 66 -9.17 2.74 6.86
C ALA A 66 -9.76 1.35 6.75
N VAL A 67 -9.04 0.45 6.06
CA VAL A 67 -9.50 -0.90 5.74
C VAL A 67 -8.32 -1.86 5.82
N ASP A 68 -8.55 -3.03 6.40
CA ASP A 68 -7.67 -4.19 6.25
C ASP A 68 -8.24 -5.06 5.13
N CYS A 69 -7.48 -5.20 4.04
CA CYS A 69 -7.89 -5.99 2.89
C CYS A 69 -7.50 -7.48 3.03
N GLY A 70 -6.83 -7.84 4.13
CA GLY A 70 -6.38 -9.19 4.41
C GLY A 70 -4.94 -9.46 3.95
N THR A 71 -4.57 -10.73 3.95
CA THR A 71 -3.24 -11.23 3.59
C THR A 71 -3.29 -12.05 2.31
N PHE A 72 -2.29 -11.89 1.46
CA PHE A 72 -2.22 -12.53 0.15
C PHE A 72 -0.85 -13.16 -0.11
N PRO A 73 -0.76 -14.24 -0.91
CA PRO A 73 0.51 -14.89 -1.22
C PRO A 73 1.36 -14.13 -2.25
N SER A 74 0.79 -13.13 -2.95
CA SER A 74 1.47 -12.35 -3.99
C SER A 74 1.34 -10.86 -3.75
N PHE A 75 2.46 -10.15 -3.81
CA PHE A 75 2.53 -8.69 -3.68
C PHE A 75 1.67 -7.97 -4.71
N HIS A 76 1.71 -8.41 -5.98
CA HIS A 76 0.93 -7.77 -7.03
C HIS A 76 -0.58 -7.93 -6.81
N HIS A 77 -1.00 -9.09 -6.32
CA HIS A 77 -2.40 -9.34 -6.01
C HIS A 77 -2.84 -8.51 -4.79
N ALA A 78 -2.03 -8.49 -3.72
CA ALA A 78 -2.25 -7.64 -2.56
C ALA A 78 -2.40 -6.15 -2.94
N MET A 79 -1.50 -5.65 -3.79
CA MET A 79 -1.49 -4.26 -4.21
C MET A 79 -2.70 -3.92 -5.09
N ASP A 80 -3.05 -4.79 -6.04
CA ASP A 80 -4.21 -4.61 -6.91
C ASP A 80 -5.52 -4.54 -6.10
N VAL A 81 -5.69 -5.45 -5.12
CA VAL A 81 -6.85 -5.44 -4.21
C VAL A 81 -6.90 -4.17 -3.36
N ALA A 82 -5.81 -3.82 -2.68
CA ALA A 82 -5.76 -2.61 -1.86
C ALA A 82 -5.96 -1.34 -2.69
N TYR A 83 -5.44 -1.29 -3.93
CA TYR A 83 -5.60 -0.15 -4.82
C TYR A 83 -7.04 0.02 -5.30
N ARG A 84 -7.71 -1.07 -5.69
CA ARG A 84 -9.15 -1.01 -6.02
C ARG A 84 -9.98 -0.55 -4.83
N GLN A 85 -9.70 -1.08 -3.64
CA GLN A 85 -10.39 -0.64 -2.43
C GLN A 85 -10.16 0.85 -2.17
N ALA A 86 -8.91 1.33 -2.29
CA ALA A 86 -8.61 2.75 -2.13
C ALA A 86 -9.34 3.65 -3.15
N LEU A 87 -9.50 3.20 -4.40
CA LEU A 87 -10.29 3.90 -5.42
C LEU A 87 -11.78 3.94 -5.06
N GLU A 88 -12.35 2.82 -4.62
CA GLU A 88 -13.75 2.78 -4.18
C GLU A 88 -13.99 3.75 -3.02
N LEU A 89 -13.08 3.79 -2.04
CA LEU A 89 -13.17 4.74 -0.94
C LEU A 89 -13.01 6.20 -1.40
N ALA A 90 -12.18 6.46 -2.41
CA ALA A 90 -12.02 7.80 -2.97
C ALA A 90 -13.27 8.26 -3.75
N HIS A 91 -14.00 7.33 -4.37
CA HIS A 91 -15.27 7.62 -5.04
C HIS A 91 -16.41 7.93 -4.06
N LEU A 92 -16.29 7.53 -2.79
CA LEU A 92 -17.26 7.94 -1.77
C LEU A 92 -17.28 9.46 -1.63
N ARG A 93 -18.48 10.02 -1.69
CA ARG A 93 -18.68 11.47 -1.64
C ARG A 93 -18.47 11.98 -0.22
N TYR A 94 -18.84 11.18 0.78
CA TYR A 94 -18.79 11.58 2.18
C TYR A 94 -18.12 10.55 3.08
N ALA A 95 -17.48 11.05 4.15
CA ALA A 95 -16.76 10.24 5.12
C ALA A 95 -17.65 9.25 5.91
N TRP A 96 -18.94 9.55 6.07
CA TRP A 96 -19.89 8.70 6.81
C TRP A 96 -20.28 7.44 6.04
N GLU A 97 -20.02 7.40 4.72
CA GLU A 97 -20.29 6.24 3.86
C GLU A 97 -19.30 5.08 4.13
N LEU A 98 -18.24 5.32 4.91
CA LEU A 98 -17.24 4.33 5.33
C LEU A 98 -17.70 3.41 6.47
N VAL A 99 -18.78 3.73 7.19
CA VAL A 99 -19.20 3.06 8.45
C VAL A 99 -20.24 1.96 8.19
N ARG A 100 -20.23 1.32 7.02
CA ARG A 100 -21.27 0.35 6.63
C ARG A 100 -20.77 -1.09 6.63
#